data_AF-A0A1M6SFZ0-F1
#
_entry.id   AF-A0A1M6SFZ0-F1
#
_cell.length_a   1.000
_cell.length_b   1.000
_cell.length_c   1.000
_cell.angle_alpha   90.00
_cell.angle_beta   90.00
_cell.angle_gamma   90.00
#
_symmetry.space_group_name_H-M   'P 1'
#
loop_
_entity.id
_entity.type
_entity.pdbx_description
1 polymer ?
#
loop_
_entity_poly.entity_id
_entity_poly.type
_entity_poly.pdbx_seq_one_letter_code
_entity_poly.pdbx_strand_id
1 'polypeptide(L)'
;MAAAFMGCSHNKHPFVFHTPQEAVVACHEELAKVKQMNSATIDELAQVINTWAELQDSTMSLMMRDSTMTVHNDLASEFFAVADSFRMEITDLALTQKRSMADVMKLKVATSSNRKAALASEEFKSVRQYYMDFNRRIIQSAESCRNDINAKKPLTAKQGANYRWLLIQPFLALDNYATAALTDQQIETLNQLAEELPKLLAYVDGKDYDRSPKEETEKLSTVLSEYFLKSYLKSIL
;
A
#
# COMPACT_ATOMS: atom_id res chain seq x y z
N MET A 1 -4.58 14.40 22.60
CA MET A 1 -5.50 13.40 23.17
C MET A 1 -5.59 12.27 22.16
N ALA A 2 -5.03 11.11 22.50
CA ALA A 2 -5.01 9.95 21.60
C ALA A 2 -6.43 9.37 21.49
N ALA A 3 -6.98 9.35 20.27
CA ALA A 3 -8.15 8.55 19.98
C ALA A 3 -7.70 7.08 20.01
N ALA A 4 -7.98 6.40 21.12
CA ALA A 4 -7.74 4.98 21.23
C ALA A 4 -8.73 4.25 20.31
N PHE A 5 -8.27 3.77 19.15
CA PHE A 5 -8.98 2.78 18.35
C PHE A 5 -8.97 1.44 19.11
N MET A 6 -9.83 1.31 20.12
CA MET A 6 -10.22 -0.01 20.62
C MET A 6 -11.23 -0.60 19.64
N GLY A 7 -10.78 -1.59 18.88
CA GLY A 7 -11.65 -2.31 17.95
C GLY A 7 -10.99 -3.46 17.21
N CYS A 8 -10.13 -4.24 17.87
CA CYS A 8 -9.84 -5.59 17.37
C CYS A 8 -11.08 -6.47 17.59
N SER A 9 -11.86 -6.72 16.53
CA SER A 9 -12.77 -7.87 16.49
C SER A 9 -12.62 -8.62 15.17
N HIS A 10 -11.96 -9.78 15.24
CA HIS A 10 -12.21 -10.86 14.31
C HIS A 10 -13.70 -11.22 14.34
N ASN A 11 -14.29 -11.43 13.15
CA ASN A 11 -15.69 -11.82 12.89
C ASN A 11 -16.79 -10.76 13.13
N LYS A 12 -17.08 -9.99 12.06
CA LYS A 12 -18.42 -9.63 11.53
C LYS A 12 -18.17 -8.78 10.28
N HIS A 13 -18.71 -9.14 9.12
CA HIS A 13 -18.72 -8.23 7.96
C HIS A 13 -19.48 -6.95 8.37
N PRO A 14 -18.83 -5.78 8.52
CA PRO A 14 -19.46 -4.64 9.19
C PRO A 14 -20.42 -3.86 8.27
N PHE A 15 -20.36 -4.08 6.96
CA PHE A 15 -21.12 -3.32 5.96
C PHE A 15 -22.07 -4.22 5.17
N VAL A 16 -23.10 -4.73 5.82
CA VAL A 16 -24.22 -5.43 5.17
C VAL A 16 -25.42 -4.50 5.20
N PHE A 17 -25.80 -3.97 4.04
CA PHE A 17 -26.90 -3.03 3.91
C PHE A 17 -28.08 -3.65 3.17
N HIS A 18 -29.28 -3.18 3.49
CA HIS A 18 -30.50 -3.61 2.81
C HIS A 18 -30.90 -2.67 1.68
N THR A 19 -30.52 -1.39 1.76
CA THR A 19 -30.84 -0.37 0.75
C THR A 19 -29.63 0.46 0.37
N PRO A 20 -29.55 0.95 -0.89
CA PRO A 20 -28.49 1.88 -1.30
C PRO A 20 -28.42 3.15 -0.43
N GLN A 21 -29.55 3.64 0.06
CA GLN A 21 -29.62 4.84 0.91
C GLN A 21 -28.93 4.63 2.25
N GLU A 22 -29.20 3.49 2.91
CA GLU A 22 -28.54 3.10 4.15
C GLU A 22 -27.01 3.02 3.96
N ALA A 23 -26.57 2.44 2.84
CA ALA A 23 -25.16 2.33 2.50
C ALA A 23 -24.49 3.72 2.32
N VAL A 24 -25.14 4.65 1.63
CA VAL A 24 -24.63 6.01 1.43
C VAL A 24 -24.59 6.80 2.74
N VAL A 25 -25.59 6.65 3.61
CA VAL A 25 -25.56 7.25 4.96
C VAL A 25 -24.36 6.75 5.76
N ALA A 26 -24.09 5.44 5.75
CA ALA A 26 -22.92 4.87 6.40
C ALA A 26 -21.60 5.42 5.81
N CYS A 27 -21.54 5.66 4.48
CA CYS A 27 -20.41 6.33 3.83
C CYS A 27 -20.17 7.73 4.42
N HIS A 28 -21.22 8.52 4.61
CA HIS A 28 -21.11 9.85 5.20
C HIS A 28 -20.65 9.80 6.68
N GLU A 29 -21.16 8.86 7.46
CA GLU A 29 -20.80 8.69 8.86
C GLU A 29 -19.31 8.31 9.02
N GLU A 30 -18.82 7.38 8.23
CA GLU A 30 -17.40 7.01 8.23
C GLU A 30 -16.53 8.15 7.71
N LEU A 31 -16.95 8.88 6.66
CA LEU A 31 -16.21 10.04 6.16
C LEU A 31 -16.07 11.12 7.24
N ALA A 32 -17.12 11.36 8.01
CA ALA A 32 -17.10 12.33 9.10
C ALA A 32 -16.06 11.98 10.19
N LYS A 33 -15.82 10.68 10.43
CA LYS A 33 -14.76 10.23 11.35
C LYS A 33 -13.38 10.50 10.76
N VAL A 34 -13.17 10.17 9.48
CA VAL A 34 -11.89 10.40 8.80
C VAL A 34 -11.53 11.89 8.79
N LYS A 35 -12.50 12.78 8.53
CA LYS A 35 -12.32 14.24 8.55
C LYS A 35 -11.91 14.83 9.90
N GLN A 36 -12.15 14.10 11.00
CA GLN A 36 -11.73 14.53 12.33
C GLN A 36 -10.29 14.12 12.67
N MET A 37 -9.67 13.29 11.84
CA MET A 37 -8.29 12.85 12.03
C MET A 37 -7.33 13.96 11.56
N ASN A 38 -6.45 14.42 12.45
CA ASN A 38 -5.40 15.38 12.10
C ASN A 38 -4.12 14.71 11.59
N SER A 39 -3.93 13.43 11.93
CA SER A 39 -2.79 12.63 11.53
C SER A 39 -3.11 11.16 11.77
N ALA A 40 -2.46 10.25 11.05
CA ALA A 40 -2.59 8.81 11.23
C ALA A 40 -1.22 8.12 11.27
N THR A 41 -1.06 7.14 12.15
CA THR A 41 -0.03 6.11 12.00
C THR A 41 -0.26 5.31 10.71
N ILE A 42 0.74 4.54 10.28
CA ILE A 42 0.58 3.73 9.07
C ILE A 42 -0.47 2.63 9.24
N ASP A 43 -0.64 2.11 10.46
CA ASP A 43 -1.65 1.11 10.79
C ASP A 43 -3.06 1.71 10.77
N GLU A 44 -3.24 2.89 11.37
CA GLU A 44 -4.51 3.62 11.32
C GLU A 44 -4.88 3.99 9.88
N LEU A 45 -3.90 4.42 9.07
CA LEU A 45 -4.12 4.71 7.64
C LEU A 45 -4.57 3.44 6.88
N ALA A 46 -3.90 2.31 7.12
CA ALA A 46 -4.29 1.03 6.52
C ALA A 46 -5.72 0.62 6.93
N GLN A 47 -6.08 0.84 8.20
CA GLN A 47 -7.43 0.58 8.69
C GLN A 47 -8.47 1.46 7.98
N VAL A 48 -8.23 2.77 7.87
CA VAL A 48 -9.13 3.70 7.15
C VAL A 48 -9.32 3.26 5.69
N ILE A 49 -8.23 2.90 5.00
CA ILE A 49 -8.29 2.43 3.61
C ILE A 49 -9.10 1.13 3.49
N ASN A 50 -8.87 0.18 4.38
CA ASN A 50 -9.60 -1.10 4.36
C ASN A 50 -11.08 -0.90 4.67
N THR A 51 -11.42 -0.06 5.66
CA THR A 51 -12.81 0.31 5.96
C THR A 51 -13.49 0.96 4.77
N TRP A 52 -12.82 1.91 4.10
CA TRP A 52 -13.34 2.51 2.87
C TRP A 52 -13.53 1.49 1.75
N ALA A 53 -12.55 0.62 1.52
CA ALA A 53 -12.64 -0.40 0.48
C ALA A 53 -13.81 -1.36 0.72
N GLU A 54 -14.02 -1.84 1.94
CA GLU A 54 -15.16 -2.69 2.29
C GLU A 54 -16.50 -1.96 2.09
N LEU A 55 -16.58 -0.70 2.52
CA LEU A 55 -17.78 0.12 2.40
C LEU A 55 -18.12 0.43 0.94
N GLN A 56 -17.11 0.76 0.14
CA GLN A 56 -17.23 0.97 -1.30
C GLN A 56 -17.70 -0.30 -2.01
N ASP A 57 -17.06 -1.44 -1.74
CA ASP A 57 -17.41 -2.73 -2.35
C ASP A 57 -18.86 -3.12 -2.03
N SER A 58 -19.27 -3.01 -0.76
CA SER A 58 -20.65 -3.29 -0.33
C SER A 58 -21.67 -2.35 -0.97
N THR A 59 -21.39 -1.05 -1.01
CA THR A 59 -22.30 -0.05 -1.59
C THR A 59 -22.46 -0.25 -3.10
N MET A 60 -21.33 -0.43 -3.81
CA MET A 60 -21.34 -0.66 -5.26
C MET A 60 -22.02 -1.97 -5.62
N SER A 61 -21.78 -3.05 -4.87
CA SER A 61 -22.46 -4.33 -5.10
C SER A 61 -23.98 -4.21 -4.99
N LEU A 62 -24.46 -3.44 -4.01
CA LEU A 62 -25.89 -3.20 -3.81
C LEU A 62 -26.48 -2.32 -4.91
N MET A 63 -25.82 -1.23 -5.27
CA MET A 63 -26.25 -0.35 -6.36
C MET A 63 -26.31 -1.08 -7.71
N MET A 64 -25.33 -1.93 -8.01
CA MET A 64 -25.30 -2.71 -9.26
C MET A 64 -26.40 -3.77 -9.33
N ARG A 65 -26.91 -4.24 -8.18
CA ARG A 65 -28.03 -5.18 -8.12
C ARG A 65 -29.39 -4.49 -8.26
N ASP A 66 -29.48 -3.23 -7.85
CA ASP A 66 -30.70 -2.46 -7.95
C ASP A 66 -30.93 -1.99 -9.39
N SER A 67 -31.92 -2.59 -10.04
CA SER A 67 -32.24 -2.33 -11.45
C SER A 67 -32.77 -0.90 -11.71
N THR A 68 -33.08 -0.14 -10.65
CA THR A 68 -33.54 1.25 -10.73
C THR A 68 -32.41 2.27 -10.65
N MET A 69 -31.19 1.83 -10.32
CA MET A 69 -30.00 2.68 -10.30
C MET A 69 -29.51 2.95 -11.72
N THR A 70 -29.54 4.21 -12.12
CA THR A 70 -28.97 4.70 -13.39
C THR A 70 -27.95 5.79 -13.10
N VAL A 71 -27.10 6.13 -14.07
CA VAL A 71 -26.05 7.15 -13.91
C VAL A 71 -26.62 8.55 -13.56
N HIS A 72 -27.90 8.80 -13.86
CA HIS A 72 -28.61 10.05 -13.52
C HIS A 72 -29.40 9.97 -12.20
N ASN A 73 -29.15 8.95 -11.38
CA ASN A 73 -29.75 8.84 -10.06
C ASN A 73 -29.02 9.76 -9.07
N ASP A 74 -29.77 10.59 -8.35
CA ASP A 74 -29.23 11.53 -7.35
C ASP A 74 -28.39 10.82 -6.28
N LEU A 75 -28.81 9.60 -5.88
CA LEU A 75 -28.10 8.80 -4.87
C LEU A 75 -26.75 8.27 -5.37
N ALA A 76 -26.68 7.90 -6.66
CA ALA A 76 -25.41 7.49 -7.27
C ALA A 76 -24.44 8.68 -7.33
N SER A 77 -24.96 9.87 -7.67
CA SER A 77 -24.17 11.11 -7.68
C SER A 77 -23.66 11.47 -6.28
N GLU A 78 -24.51 11.33 -5.25
CA GLU A 78 -24.14 11.53 -3.85
C GLU A 78 -23.03 10.57 -3.41
N PHE A 79 -23.16 9.28 -3.73
CA PHE A 79 -22.12 8.29 -3.44
C PHE A 79 -20.78 8.64 -4.09
N PHE A 80 -20.77 9.04 -5.37
CA PHE A 80 -19.52 9.40 -6.04
C PHE A 80 -18.88 10.66 -5.43
N ALA A 81 -19.67 11.63 -4.95
CA ALA A 81 -19.16 12.79 -4.24
C ALA A 81 -18.53 12.41 -2.88
N VAL A 82 -19.13 11.46 -2.17
CA VAL A 82 -18.57 10.90 -0.92
C VAL A 82 -17.28 10.11 -1.21
N ALA A 83 -17.27 9.30 -2.26
CA ALA A 83 -16.10 8.55 -2.68
C ALA A 83 -14.93 9.48 -3.01
N ASP A 84 -15.16 10.55 -3.78
CA ASP A 84 -14.13 11.54 -4.08
C ASP A 84 -13.61 12.24 -2.82
N SER A 85 -14.51 12.55 -1.88
CA SER A 85 -14.12 13.10 -0.58
C SER A 85 -13.23 12.13 0.21
N PHE A 86 -13.54 10.84 0.27
CA PHE A 86 -12.65 9.85 0.90
C PHE A 86 -11.27 9.81 0.23
N ARG A 87 -11.20 9.85 -1.11
CA ARG A 87 -9.91 9.87 -1.82
C ARG A 87 -9.05 11.05 -1.38
N MET A 88 -9.65 12.24 -1.30
CA MET A 88 -8.95 13.45 -0.85
C MET A 88 -8.47 13.32 0.60
N GLU A 89 -9.37 13.00 1.53
CA GLU A 89 -9.05 12.94 2.96
C GLU A 89 -8.02 11.85 3.29
N ILE A 90 -8.11 10.67 2.67
CA ILE A 90 -7.12 9.60 2.84
C ILE A 90 -5.76 10.02 2.30
N THR A 91 -5.74 10.67 1.13
CA THR A 91 -4.49 11.16 0.52
C THR A 91 -3.84 12.21 1.41
N ASP A 92 -4.62 13.15 1.94
CA ASP A 92 -4.12 14.19 2.83
C ASP A 92 -3.59 13.62 4.15
N LEU A 93 -4.31 12.67 4.76
CA LEU A 93 -3.83 11.94 5.95
C LEU A 93 -2.53 11.18 5.71
N ALA A 94 -2.40 10.55 4.54
CA ALA A 94 -1.20 9.81 4.18
C ALA A 94 0.02 10.74 4.05
N LEU A 95 -0.19 11.94 3.49
CA LEU A 95 0.86 12.92 3.18
C LEU A 95 1.15 13.92 4.31
N THR A 96 0.34 13.93 5.37
CA THR A 96 0.54 14.79 6.56
C THR A 96 1.89 14.56 7.24
N GLN A 97 2.39 13.32 7.21
CA GLN A 97 3.66 12.94 7.81
C GLN A 97 4.58 12.31 6.76
N LYS A 98 5.89 12.51 6.91
CA LYS A 98 6.88 11.81 6.10
C LYS A 98 6.79 10.30 6.39
N ARG A 99 6.71 9.50 5.32
CA ARG A 99 6.66 8.04 5.39
C ARG A 99 7.97 7.44 4.91
N SER A 100 8.44 6.42 5.62
CA SER A 100 9.59 5.62 5.20
C SER A 100 9.20 4.63 4.10
N MET A 101 10.20 4.00 3.46
CA MET A 101 9.91 2.91 2.53
C MET A 101 9.25 1.72 3.23
N ALA A 102 9.60 1.47 4.50
CA ALA A 102 8.99 0.41 5.30
C ALA A 102 7.50 0.70 5.56
N ASP A 103 7.14 1.96 5.82
CA ASP A 103 5.72 2.36 5.95
C ASP A 103 4.96 2.10 4.65
N VAL A 104 5.54 2.45 3.50
CA VAL A 104 4.93 2.17 2.18
C VAL A 104 4.72 0.67 1.99
N MET A 105 5.72 -0.16 2.29
CA MET A 105 5.60 -1.62 2.17
C MET A 105 4.51 -2.16 3.10
N LYS A 106 4.51 -1.73 4.35
CA LYS A 106 3.53 -2.14 5.36
C LYS A 106 2.11 -1.79 4.94
N LEU A 107 1.90 -0.58 4.43
CA LEU A 107 0.60 -0.14 3.89
C LEU A 107 0.15 -1.06 2.76
N LYS A 108 1.02 -1.27 1.75
CA LYS A 108 0.73 -2.13 0.60
C LYS A 108 0.29 -3.53 1.01
N VAL A 109 0.99 -4.14 1.96
CA VAL A 109 0.64 -5.48 2.48
C VAL A 109 -0.71 -5.43 3.17
N ALA A 110 -0.90 -4.49 4.09
CA ALA A 110 -2.10 -4.38 4.91
C ALA A 110 -3.38 -4.11 4.09
N THR A 111 -3.27 -3.46 2.93
CA THR A 111 -4.41 -3.11 2.06
C THR A 111 -4.55 -4.03 0.83
N SER A 112 -3.77 -5.11 0.77
CA SER A 112 -3.83 -6.09 -0.33
C SER A 112 -4.80 -7.25 -0.10
N SER A 113 -5.34 -7.38 1.12
CA SER A 113 -6.16 -8.52 1.58
C SER A 113 -7.35 -8.82 0.67
N ASN A 114 -8.04 -7.80 0.15
CA ASN A 114 -9.25 -7.98 -0.67
C ASN A 114 -8.99 -8.77 -1.97
N ARG A 115 -7.73 -8.83 -2.42
CA ARG A 115 -7.32 -9.57 -3.62
C ARG A 115 -6.99 -11.03 -3.35
N LYS A 116 -6.78 -11.42 -2.09
CA LYS A 116 -6.47 -12.81 -1.72
C LYS A 116 -7.59 -13.78 -2.10
N ALA A 117 -8.85 -13.34 -1.96
CA ALA A 117 -10.00 -14.15 -2.36
C ALA A 117 -10.02 -14.44 -3.86
N ALA A 118 -9.82 -13.40 -4.70
CA ALA A 118 -9.73 -13.56 -6.15
C ALA A 118 -8.56 -14.49 -6.53
N LEU A 119 -7.40 -14.28 -5.91
CA LEU A 119 -6.23 -15.14 -6.15
C LEU A 119 -6.41 -16.58 -5.67
N ALA A 120 -7.34 -16.89 -4.76
CA ALA A 120 -7.59 -18.26 -4.29
C ALA A 120 -8.43 -19.09 -5.27
N SER A 121 -9.12 -18.45 -6.22
CA SER A 121 -10.00 -19.12 -7.16
C SER A 121 -9.22 -19.95 -8.19
N GLU A 122 -9.88 -20.93 -8.82
CA GLU A 122 -9.25 -21.77 -9.86
C GLU A 122 -9.04 -20.97 -11.15
N GLU A 123 -9.94 -20.04 -11.45
CA GLU A 123 -9.86 -19.12 -12.60
C GLU A 123 -8.56 -18.30 -12.59
N PHE A 124 -8.09 -17.92 -11.39
CA PHE A 124 -6.88 -17.11 -11.20
C PHE A 124 -5.60 -17.94 -10.96
N LYS A 125 -5.63 -19.26 -11.09
CA LYS A 125 -4.47 -20.12 -10.77
C LYS A 125 -3.21 -19.79 -11.57
N SER A 126 -3.33 -19.57 -12.88
CA SER A 126 -2.19 -19.23 -13.74
C SER A 126 -1.61 -17.85 -13.39
N VAL A 127 -2.49 -16.89 -13.10
CA VAL A 127 -2.13 -15.52 -12.67
C VAL A 127 -1.43 -15.56 -11.32
N ARG A 128 -1.95 -16.32 -10.36
CA ARG A 128 -1.32 -16.55 -9.05
C ARG A 128 0.08 -17.14 -9.20
N GLN A 129 0.24 -18.16 -10.04
CA GLN A 129 1.54 -18.79 -10.29
C GLN A 129 2.53 -17.80 -10.92
N TYR A 130 2.08 -17.00 -11.89
CA TYR A 130 2.89 -15.93 -12.47
C TYR A 130 3.39 -14.94 -11.40
N TYR A 131 2.51 -14.45 -10.53
CA TYR A 131 2.91 -13.54 -9.47
C TYR A 131 3.88 -14.18 -8.47
N MET A 132 3.67 -15.44 -8.09
CA MET A 132 4.60 -16.15 -7.21
C MET A 132 6.01 -16.24 -7.83
N ASP A 133 6.09 -16.60 -9.11
CA ASP A 133 7.37 -16.68 -9.82
C ASP A 133 8.03 -15.31 -10.02
N PHE A 134 7.23 -14.30 -10.34
CA PHE A 134 7.69 -12.92 -10.47
C PHE A 134 8.23 -12.38 -9.15
N ASN A 135 7.45 -12.47 -8.07
CA ASN A 135 7.81 -12.03 -6.73
C ASN A 135 9.10 -12.68 -6.25
N ARG A 136 9.19 -14.01 -6.40
CA ARG A 136 10.40 -14.76 -6.04
C ARG A 136 11.64 -14.19 -6.72
N ARG A 137 11.59 -13.96 -8.03
CA ARG A 137 12.75 -13.48 -8.80
C ARG A 137 13.19 -12.07 -8.39
N ILE A 138 12.25 -11.13 -8.27
CA ILE A 138 12.61 -9.74 -7.96
C ILE A 138 13.12 -9.60 -6.51
N ILE A 139 12.54 -10.34 -5.57
CA ILE A 139 12.94 -10.30 -4.15
C ILE A 139 14.32 -10.95 -3.98
N GLN A 140 14.54 -12.13 -4.59
CA GLN A 140 15.85 -12.80 -4.55
C GLN A 140 16.95 -11.95 -5.19
N SER A 141 16.62 -11.19 -6.25
CA SER A 141 17.58 -10.29 -6.90
C SER A 141 18.00 -9.16 -5.96
N ALA A 142 17.03 -8.52 -5.29
CA ALA A 142 17.30 -7.48 -4.31
C ALA A 142 18.06 -8.00 -3.08
N GLU A 143 17.67 -9.17 -2.57
CA GLU A 143 18.32 -9.83 -1.43
C GLU A 143 19.77 -10.22 -1.75
N SER A 144 20.04 -10.71 -2.96
CA SER A 144 21.41 -10.99 -3.41
C SER A 144 22.27 -9.72 -3.44
N CYS A 145 21.71 -8.59 -3.87
CA CYS A 145 22.40 -7.30 -3.83
C CYS A 145 22.69 -6.87 -2.38
N ARG A 146 21.71 -6.99 -1.48
CA ARG A 146 21.87 -6.72 -0.04
C ARG A 146 23.00 -7.56 0.56
N ASN A 147 23.04 -8.85 0.25
CA ASN A 147 24.06 -9.77 0.77
C ASN A 147 25.47 -9.40 0.29
N ASP A 148 25.63 -9.11 -1.00
CA ASP A 148 26.90 -8.65 -1.58
C ASP A 148 27.39 -7.33 -0.95
N ILE A 149 26.47 -6.39 -0.71
CA ILE A 149 26.77 -5.09 -0.06
C ILE A 149 27.18 -5.30 1.40
N ASN A 150 26.46 -6.14 2.14
CA ASN A 150 26.78 -6.46 3.53
C ASN A 150 28.14 -7.18 3.66
N ALA A 151 28.50 -7.99 2.66
CA ALA A 151 29.82 -8.59 2.54
C ALA A 151 30.94 -7.62 2.06
N LYS A 152 30.62 -6.33 1.89
CA LYS A 152 31.56 -5.27 1.46
C LYS A 152 32.25 -5.58 0.12
N LYS A 153 31.53 -6.22 -0.80
CA LYS A 153 32.03 -6.51 -2.14
C LYS A 153 32.24 -5.21 -2.92
N PRO A 154 33.42 -4.99 -3.53
CA PRO A 154 33.66 -3.79 -4.34
C PRO A 154 32.79 -3.82 -5.61
N LEU A 155 32.19 -2.68 -5.95
CA LEU A 155 31.30 -2.53 -7.09
C LEU A 155 31.92 -1.63 -8.15
N THR A 156 31.87 -2.06 -9.41
CA THR A 156 32.13 -1.17 -10.56
C THR A 156 30.96 -0.21 -10.77
N ALA A 157 31.17 0.89 -11.50
CA ALA A 157 30.10 1.84 -11.82
C ALA A 157 28.87 1.18 -12.49
N LYS A 158 29.10 0.23 -13.40
CA LYS A 158 28.02 -0.54 -14.07
C LYS A 158 27.27 -1.44 -13.08
N GLN A 159 28.00 -2.15 -12.20
CA GLN A 159 27.36 -2.95 -11.15
C GLN A 159 26.58 -2.08 -10.18
N GLY A 160 27.11 -0.91 -9.80
CA GLY A 160 26.42 0.04 -8.94
C GLY A 160 25.09 0.48 -9.55
N ALA A 161 25.08 0.89 -10.83
CA ALA A 161 23.83 1.24 -11.52
C ALA A 161 22.81 0.08 -11.52
N ASN A 162 23.26 -1.15 -11.80
CA ASN A 162 22.38 -2.33 -11.75
C ASN A 162 21.86 -2.60 -10.34
N TYR A 163 22.69 -2.47 -9.31
CA TYR A 163 22.29 -2.73 -7.92
C TYR A 163 21.26 -1.70 -7.45
N ARG A 164 21.40 -0.41 -7.83
CA ARG A 164 20.37 0.60 -7.55
C ARG A 164 19.01 0.16 -8.08
N TRP A 165 18.96 -0.28 -9.34
CA TRP A 165 17.72 -0.75 -9.96
C TRP A 165 17.16 -1.96 -9.21
N LEU A 166 17.97 -2.98 -8.98
CA LEU A 166 17.53 -4.23 -8.34
C LEU A 166 17.06 -4.03 -6.90
N LEU A 167 17.64 -3.08 -6.16
CA LEU A 167 17.20 -2.73 -4.80
C LEU A 167 15.87 -1.98 -4.78
N ILE A 168 15.61 -1.13 -5.77
CA ILE A 168 14.39 -0.31 -5.84
C ILE A 168 13.23 -1.10 -6.47
N GLN A 169 13.53 -2.01 -7.38
CA GLN A 169 12.54 -2.73 -8.21
C GLN A 169 11.39 -3.37 -7.41
N PRO A 170 11.60 -4.05 -6.25
CA PRO A 170 10.50 -4.68 -5.53
C PRO A 170 9.42 -3.68 -5.06
N PHE A 171 9.82 -2.47 -4.68
CA PHE A 171 8.90 -1.45 -4.18
C PHE A 171 8.07 -0.81 -5.31
N LEU A 172 8.67 -0.70 -6.49
CA LEU A 172 8.04 -0.15 -7.69
C LEU A 172 7.13 -1.17 -8.40
N ALA A 173 7.61 -2.40 -8.57
CA ALA A 173 7.03 -3.36 -9.52
C ALA A 173 5.96 -4.27 -8.93
N LEU A 174 5.89 -4.40 -7.61
CA LEU A 174 4.84 -5.17 -6.95
C LEU A 174 3.53 -4.39 -6.98
N ASP A 175 2.66 -4.72 -7.93
CA ASP A 175 1.27 -4.25 -7.94
C ASP A 175 0.46 -4.84 -6.77
N ASN A 176 -0.83 -4.51 -6.72
CA ASN A 176 -1.69 -4.97 -5.65
C ASN A 176 -1.93 -6.48 -5.62
N TYR A 177 -1.99 -7.15 -6.78
CA TYR A 177 -2.15 -8.61 -6.85
C TYR A 177 -0.83 -9.31 -6.54
N ALA A 178 0.29 -8.78 -7.05
CA ALA A 178 1.63 -9.24 -6.71
C ALA A 178 1.86 -9.17 -5.21
N THR A 179 1.46 -8.06 -4.57
CA THR A 179 1.57 -7.89 -3.10
C THR A 179 0.68 -8.89 -2.36
N ALA A 180 -0.55 -9.12 -2.82
CA ALA A 180 -1.47 -10.10 -2.22
C ALA A 180 -0.96 -11.55 -2.34
N ALA A 181 -0.10 -11.84 -3.32
CA ALA A 181 0.50 -13.15 -3.57
C ALA A 181 1.82 -13.38 -2.80
N LEU A 182 2.29 -12.43 -1.99
CA LEU A 182 3.51 -12.59 -1.20
C LEU A 182 3.34 -13.62 -0.09
N THR A 183 4.42 -14.36 0.19
CA THR A 183 4.51 -15.19 1.40
C THR A 183 4.95 -14.36 2.60
N ASP A 184 4.72 -14.86 3.82
CA ASP A 184 5.15 -14.18 5.05
C ASP A 184 6.67 -13.96 5.08
N GLN A 185 7.44 -14.94 4.59
CA GLN A 185 8.90 -14.81 4.45
C GLN A 185 9.27 -13.70 3.47
N GLN A 186 8.59 -13.60 2.33
CA GLN A 186 8.83 -12.53 1.35
C GLN A 186 8.49 -11.15 1.91
N ILE A 187 7.41 -11.05 2.70
CA ILE A 187 7.04 -9.81 3.39
C ILE A 187 8.13 -9.40 4.36
N GLU A 188 8.64 -10.33 5.17
CA GLU A 188 9.73 -10.06 6.11
C GLU A 188 11.00 -9.59 5.39
N THR A 189 11.41 -10.28 4.32
CA THR A 189 12.56 -9.86 3.50
C THR A 189 12.36 -8.45 2.92
N LEU A 190 11.16 -8.13 2.43
CA LEU A 190 10.84 -6.80 1.89
C LEU A 190 10.87 -5.71 2.96
N ASN A 191 10.38 -5.99 4.17
CA ASN A 191 10.44 -5.04 5.29
C ASN A 191 11.89 -4.72 5.66
N GLN A 192 12.73 -5.74 5.80
CA GLN A 192 14.18 -5.55 6.06
C GLN A 192 14.86 -4.77 4.94
N LEU A 193 14.57 -5.09 3.68
CA LEU A 193 15.10 -4.35 2.53
C LEU A 193 14.65 -2.89 2.55
N ALA A 194 13.40 -2.61 2.95
CA ALA A 194 12.84 -1.26 2.99
C ALA A 194 13.50 -0.40 4.09
N GLU A 195 13.73 -0.98 5.27
CA GLU A 195 14.43 -0.33 6.39
C GLU A 195 15.89 -0.05 6.06
N GLU A 196 16.58 -1.00 5.43
CA GLU A 196 17.99 -0.89 5.06
C GLU A 196 18.23 -0.10 3.78
N LEU A 197 17.19 0.17 2.98
CA LEU A 197 17.30 0.78 1.64
C LEU A 197 18.20 2.03 1.60
N PRO A 198 18.09 3.01 2.51
CA PRO A 198 18.96 4.19 2.48
C PRO A 198 20.45 3.84 2.62
N LYS A 199 20.76 2.89 3.52
CA LYS A 199 22.13 2.40 3.73
C LYS A 199 22.66 1.64 2.53
N LEU A 200 21.82 0.79 1.92
CA LEU A 200 22.19 0.02 0.74
C LEU A 200 22.46 0.95 -0.45
N LEU A 201 21.62 1.96 -0.67
CA LEU A 201 21.81 2.95 -1.74
C LEU A 201 23.05 3.81 -1.49
N ALA A 202 23.31 4.25 -0.26
CA ALA A 202 24.51 5.00 0.07
C ALA A 202 25.79 4.21 -0.26
N TYR A 203 25.84 2.91 0.05
CA TYR A 203 26.96 2.05 -0.32
C TYR A 203 27.15 1.98 -1.84
N VAL A 204 26.05 1.83 -2.58
CA VAL A 204 26.07 1.78 -4.05
C VAL A 204 26.52 3.10 -4.66
N ASP A 205 26.30 4.22 -3.97
CA ASP A 205 26.79 5.55 -4.30
C ASP A 205 28.25 5.80 -3.88
N GLY A 206 28.91 4.82 -3.26
CA GLY A 206 30.28 4.96 -2.76
C GLY A 206 30.38 5.84 -1.51
N LYS A 207 29.26 6.04 -0.80
CA LYS A 207 29.16 6.85 0.42
C LYS A 207 29.19 5.97 1.67
N ASP A 208 29.81 6.48 2.72
CA ASP A 208 29.72 5.88 4.06
C ASP A 208 28.43 6.37 4.74
N TYR A 209 27.46 5.48 4.94
CA TYR A 209 26.14 5.84 5.47
C TYR A 209 26.18 6.49 6.86
N ASP A 210 27.13 6.07 7.71
CA ASP A 210 27.20 6.52 9.11
C ASP A 210 28.00 7.83 9.25
N ARG A 211 28.91 8.10 8.30
CA ARG A 211 29.76 9.29 8.32
C ARG A 211 29.29 10.42 7.39
N SER A 212 28.51 10.09 6.36
CA SER A 212 28.01 11.08 5.41
C SER A 212 26.74 11.77 5.94
N PRO A 213 26.47 13.04 5.56
CA PRO A 213 25.25 13.73 5.96
C PRO A 213 23.99 12.96 5.58
N LYS A 214 23.02 12.86 6.51
CA LYS A 214 21.74 12.15 6.27
C LYS A 214 20.94 12.74 5.12
N GLU A 215 20.97 14.06 4.95
CA GLU A 215 20.34 14.73 3.83
C GLU A 215 20.87 14.21 2.49
N GLU A 216 22.11 13.72 2.40
CA GLU A 216 22.65 13.16 1.17
C GLU A 216 22.35 11.66 1.01
N THR A 217 22.41 10.88 2.09
CA THR A 217 22.28 9.42 2.03
C THR A 217 20.83 8.94 2.05
N GLU A 218 19.92 9.76 2.58
CA GLU A 218 18.49 9.44 2.71
C GLU A 218 17.62 10.22 1.70
N LYS A 219 18.20 11.12 0.90
CA LYS A 219 17.46 11.92 -0.09
C LYS A 219 16.67 11.06 -1.05
N LEU A 220 17.35 10.09 -1.67
CA LEU A 220 16.76 9.26 -2.70
C LEU A 220 15.66 8.37 -2.10
N SER A 221 15.91 7.72 -0.96
CA SER A 221 14.91 6.89 -0.30
C SER A 221 13.67 7.69 0.12
N THR A 222 13.85 8.94 0.57
CA THR A 222 12.74 9.85 0.93
C THR A 222 11.90 10.21 -0.30
N VAL A 223 12.54 10.59 -1.41
CA VAL A 223 11.83 10.92 -2.65
C VAL A 223 11.10 9.68 -3.20
N LEU A 224 11.72 8.51 -3.12
CA LEU A 224 11.12 7.26 -3.57
C LEU A 224 9.91 6.86 -2.70
N SER A 225 9.99 6.98 -1.37
CA SER A 225 8.86 6.63 -0.50
C SER A 225 7.67 7.56 -0.73
N GLU A 226 7.90 8.87 -0.87
CA GLU A 226 6.84 9.83 -1.20
C GLU A 226 6.20 9.54 -2.57
N TYR A 227 7.02 9.27 -3.59
CA TYR A 227 6.53 8.96 -4.94
C TYR A 227 5.74 7.64 -4.95
N PHE A 228 6.27 6.58 -4.36
CA PHE A 228 5.61 5.27 -4.32
C PHE A 228 4.33 5.31 -3.50
N LEU A 229 4.29 6.06 -2.38
CA LEU A 229 3.07 6.24 -1.61
C LEU A 229 1.97 6.90 -2.45
N LYS A 230 2.26 8.03 -3.10
CA LYS A 230 1.29 8.74 -3.95
C LYS A 230 0.81 7.87 -5.11
N SER A 231 1.74 7.20 -5.79
CA SER A 231 1.42 6.29 -6.89
C SER A 231 0.56 5.12 -6.41
N TYR A 232 0.84 4.60 -5.21
CA TYR A 232 0.10 3.49 -4.63
C TYR A 232 -1.33 3.88 -4.27
N LEU A 233 -1.52 4.98 -3.54
CA LEU A 233 -2.84 5.49 -3.15
C LEU A 233 -3.73 5.71 -4.37
N LYS A 234 -3.19 6.33 -5.44
CA LYS A 234 -3.90 6.52 -6.71
C LYS A 234 -4.36 5.21 -7.36
N SER A 235 -3.68 4.10 -7.08
CA SER A 235 -4.02 2.78 -7.67
C SER A 235 -5.09 2.02 -6.89
N ILE A 236 -5.37 2.41 -5.64
CA ILE A 236 -6.29 1.67 -4.75
C ILE A 236 -7.50 2.48 -4.30
N LEU A 237 -7.50 3.81 -4.45
CA LEU A 237 -8.60 4.69 -4.06
C LEU A 237 -9.48 5.08 -5.25
#